data_AF-A0A350QT07-F1
#
_entry.id   AF-A0A350QT07-F1
#
_cell.length_a   1.000
_cell.length_b   1.000
_cell.length_c   1.000
_cell.angle_alpha   90.00
_cell.angle_beta   90.00
_cell.angle_gamma   90.00
#
_symmetry.space_group_name_H-M   'P 1'
#
loop_
_entity.id
_entity.type
_entity.pdbx_description
1 polymer ?
#
loop_
_entity_poly.entity_id
_entity_poly.type
_entity_poly.pdbx_seq_one_letter_code
_entity_poly.pdbx_strand_id
1 'polypeptide(L)'
;GPTGVGKTTTIAKLAASCRFREGLSVGLVTTDSFRMAAVDQLGRYAEILQVALEVVIEPEVMAPALERLSGCDVILVDTAGRSRRDSERLRELGAFLREANPDETHLVLSTTSGERTMLRDADAFSQLGADRVVLTKLDEADGFGIVLNVIKRLDTRISFVTTGQEVPDDIEQGGADRIARLLLGHEPADEAEADRLAERPLADADCEGVA
;
A
#
# COMPACT_ATOMS: atom_id res chain seq x y z
N GLY A 1 4.96 -6.30 -3.50
CA GLY A 1 5.23 -7.02 -2.22
C GLY A 1 4.83 -8.50 -2.29
N PRO A 2 5.17 -9.30 -1.26
CA PRO A 2 4.91 -10.74 -1.22
C PRO A 2 3.43 -11.15 -1.28
N THR A 3 3.16 -12.45 -1.37
CA THR A 3 1.80 -13.01 -1.32
C THR A 3 1.23 -12.95 0.09
N GLY A 4 -0.06 -12.62 0.24
CA GLY A 4 -0.76 -12.67 1.53
C GLY A 4 -0.46 -11.49 2.49
N VAL A 5 0.31 -10.50 2.05
CA VAL A 5 0.69 -9.32 2.84
C VAL A 5 -0.38 -8.21 2.87
N GLY A 6 -1.55 -8.41 2.24
CA GLY A 6 -2.66 -7.45 2.33
C GLY A 6 -2.72 -6.37 1.24
N LYS A 7 -2.10 -6.55 0.07
CA LYS A 7 -2.11 -5.59 -1.06
C LYS A 7 -3.53 -5.20 -1.50
N THR A 8 -4.34 -6.17 -1.92
CA THR A 8 -5.72 -5.95 -2.39
C THR A 8 -6.60 -5.28 -1.33
N THR A 9 -6.51 -5.72 -0.07
CA THR A 9 -7.27 -5.10 1.04
C THR A 9 -6.80 -3.67 1.31
N THR A 10 -5.50 -3.38 1.21
CA THR A 10 -4.97 -2.02 1.35
C THR A 10 -5.52 -1.11 0.24
N ILE A 11 -5.55 -1.59 -1.01
CA ILE A 11 -6.14 -0.84 -2.13
C ILE A 11 -7.62 -0.58 -1.91
N ALA A 12 -8.37 -1.57 -1.41
CA ALA A 12 -9.79 -1.37 -1.09
C ALA A 12 -10.01 -0.27 -0.03
N LYS A 13 -9.17 -0.23 1.01
CA LYS A 13 -9.23 0.83 2.04
C LYS A 13 -8.90 2.20 1.47
N LEU A 14 -7.84 2.30 0.67
CA LEU A 14 -7.46 3.56 0.01
C LEU A 14 -8.56 4.04 -0.97
N ALA A 15 -9.07 3.14 -1.81
CA ALA A 15 -10.14 3.45 -2.76
C ALA A 15 -11.38 3.99 -2.06
N ALA A 16 -11.79 3.34 -0.97
CA ALA A 16 -12.94 3.74 -0.17
C ALA A 16 -12.70 5.08 0.56
N SER A 17 -11.49 5.33 1.06
CA SER A 17 -11.11 6.62 1.66
C SER A 17 -11.17 7.75 0.63
N CYS A 18 -10.49 7.61 -0.50
CA CYS A 18 -10.53 8.59 -1.59
C CYS A 18 -11.97 8.87 -2.04
N ARG A 19 -12.79 7.81 -2.19
CA ARG A 19 -14.16 7.92 -2.70
C ARG A 19 -15.12 8.58 -1.71
N PHE A 20 -15.13 8.13 -0.46
CA PHE A 20 -16.17 8.51 0.51
C PHE A 20 -15.74 9.61 1.48
N ARG A 21 -14.45 9.67 1.85
CA ARG A 21 -13.93 10.69 2.76
C ARG A 21 -13.50 11.94 2.00
N GLU A 22 -12.82 11.76 0.86
CA GLU A 22 -12.26 12.87 0.08
C GLU A 22 -13.15 13.28 -1.11
N GLY A 23 -14.12 12.45 -1.49
CA GLY A 23 -15.04 12.74 -2.61
C GLY A 23 -14.42 12.63 -4.00
N LEU A 24 -13.24 12.01 -4.12
CA LEU A 24 -12.51 11.84 -5.36
C LEU A 24 -13.13 10.74 -6.24
N SER A 25 -12.96 10.90 -7.55
CA SER A 25 -13.22 9.85 -8.53
C SER A 25 -12.05 8.86 -8.56
N VAL A 26 -12.36 7.57 -8.45
CA VAL A 26 -11.36 6.51 -8.31
C VAL A 26 -11.51 5.51 -9.45
N GLY A 27 -10.39 5.12 -10.06
CA GLY A 27 -10.27 3.98 -10.96
C GLY A 27 -9.45 2.87 -10.32
N LEU A 28 -9.83 1.61 -10.55
CA LEU A 28 -9.08 0.45 -10.10
C LEU A 28 -8.52 -0.32 -11.29
N VAL A 29 -7.31 -0.83 -11.14
CA VAL A 29 -6.69 -1.77 -12.07
C VAL A 29 -6.22 -2.98 -11.30
N THR A 30 -6.37 -4.19 -11.84
CA THR A 30 -5.69 -5.37 -11.28
C THR A 30 -4.87 -6.09 -12.33
N THR A 31 -3.66 -6.51 -11.93
CA THR A 31 -2.79 -7.42 -12.70
C THR A 31 -2.76 -8.83 -12.11
N ASP A 32 -3.49 -9.12 -11.01
CA ASP A 32 -3.59 -10.47 -10.43
C ASP A 32 -4.65 -11.32 -11.16
N SER A 33 -4.48 -11.45 -12.48
CA SER A 33 -5.40 -12.17 -13.37
C SER A 33 -5.34 -13.70 -13.24
N PHE A 34 -4.24 -14.24 -12.69
CA PHE A 34 -4.04 -15.67 -12.51
C PHE A 34 -4.82 -16.26 -11.33
N ARG A 35 -5.23 -15.42 -10.38
CA ARG A 35 -6.04 -15.82 -9.23
C ARG A 35 -7.45 -15.32 -9.44
N MET A 36 -8.33 -16.17 -9.99
CA MET A 36 -9.75 -15.81 -10.21
C MET A 36 -10.39 -15.18 -8.96
N ALA A 37 -10.09 -15.72 -7.78
CA ALA A 37 -10.57 -15.18 -6.51
C ALA A 37 -10.05 -13.77 -6.17
N ALA A 38 -8.87 -13.36 -6.67
CA ALA A 38 -8.35 -12.00 -6.46
C ALA A 38 -9.09 -10.97 -7.34
N VAL A 39 -9.36 -11.32 -8.60
CA VAL A 39 -10.19 -10.49 -9.49
C VAL A 39 -11.60 -10.36 -8.92
N ASP A 40 -12.21 -11.48 -8.47
CA ASP A 40 -13.54 -11.46 -7.85
C ASP A 40 -13.57 -10.61 -6.57
N GLN A 41 -12.50 -10.66 -5.76
CA GLN A 41 -12.42 -9.88 -4.52
C GLN A 41 -12.36 -8.38 -4.81
N LEU A 42 -11.46 -7.93 -5.69
CA LEU A 42 -11.38 -6.51 -6.04
C LEU A 42 -12.61 -6.04 -6.82
N GLY A 43 -13.20 -6.91 -7.65
CA GLY A 43 -14.46 -6.67 -8.36
C GLY A 43 -15.62 -6.36 -7.41
N ARG A 44 -15.78 -7.12 -6.33
CA ARG A 44 -16.80 -6.82 -5.31
C ARG A 44 -16.58 -5.47 -4.65
N TYR A 45 -15.33 -5.10 -4.34
CA TYR A 45 -15.05 -3.76 -3.83
C TYR A 45 -15.39 -2.69 -4.87
N ALA A 46 -15.03 -2.90 -6.13
CA ALA A 46 -15.38 -1.97 -7.21
C ALA A 46 -16.89 -1.75 -7.33
N GLU A 47 -17.69 -2.82 -7.24
CA GLU A 47 -19.15 -2.77 -7.24
C GLU A 47 -19.71 -1.99 -6.03
N ILE A 48 -19.22 -2.29 -4.82
CA ILE A 48 -19.65 -1.61 -3.57
C ILE A 48 -19.32 -0.11 -3.62
N LEU A 49 -18.13 0.24 -4.11
CA LEU A 49 -17.64 1.61 -4.21
C LEU A 49 -18.20 2.36 -5.43
N GLN A 50 -18.83 1.63 -6.35
CA GLN A 50 -19.31 2.14 -7.65
C GLN A 50 -18.19 2.82 -8.45
N VAL A 51 -17.04 2.17 -8.54
CA VAL A 51 -15.84 2.65 -9.26
C VAL A 51 -15.54 1.75 -10.46
N ALA A 52 -14.86 2.31 -11.46
CA ALA A 52 -14.45 1.53 -12.63
C ALA A 52 -13.31 0.56 -12.26
N LEU A 53 -13.34 -0.65 -12.82
CA LEU A 53 -12.29 -1.65 -12.66
C LEU A 53 -11.82 -2.15 -14.03
N GLU A 54 -10.52 -2.12 -14.24
CA GLU A 54 -9.84 -2.69 -15.40
C GLU A 54 -9.02 -3.91 -15.00
N VAL A 55 -9.09 -4.97 -15.80
CA VAL A 55 -8.29 -6.19 -15.60
C VAL A 55 -7.22 -6.27 -16.68
N VAL A 56 -5.96 -6.22 -16.27
CA VAL A 56 -4.81 -6.20 -17.20
C VAL A 56 -4.07 -7.52 -17.08
N ILE A 57 -4.11 -8.31 -18.15
CA ILE A 57 -3.50 -9.66 -18.19
C ILE A 57 -2.06 -9.60 -18.69
N GLU A 58 -1.79 -8.70 -19.64
CA GLU A 58 -0.48 -8.54 -20.29
C GLU A 58 -0.03 -7.08 -20.16
N PRO A 59 1.28 -6.80 -19.97
CA PRO A 59 1.79 -5.43 -19.78
C PRO A 59 1.37 -4.45 -20.87
N GLU A 60 1.29 -4.89 -22.13
CA GLU A 60 0.97 -4.06 -23.30
C GLU A 60 -0.46 -3.50 -23.25
N VAL A 61 -1.34 -4.08 -22.44
CA VAL A 61 -2.73 -3.64 -22.26
C VAL A 61 -2.86 -2.64 -21.11
N MET A 62 -1.80 -2.42 -20.32
CA MET A 62 -1.79 -1.51 -19.18
C MET A 62 -2.08 -0.06 -19.59
N ALA A 63 -1.31 0.51 -20.53
CA ALA A 63 -1.50 1.89 -20.96
C ALA A 63 -2.91 2.15 -21.53
N PRO A 64 -3.47 1.31 -22.43
CA PRO A 64 -4.87 1.44 -22.85
C PRO A 64 -5.90 1.36 -21.72
N ALA A 65 -5.65 0.58 -20.67
CA ALA A 65 -6.52 0.49 -19.50
C ALA A 65 -6.48 1.77 -18.66
N LEU A 66 -5.29 2.32 -18.43
CA LEU A 66 -5.11 3.60 -17.75
C LEU A 66 -5.76 4.76 -18.51
N GLU A 67 -5.67 4.76 -19.84
CA GLU A 67 -6.32 5.78 -20.69
C GLU A 67 -7.85 5.79 -20.51
N ARG A 68 -8.49 4.62 -20.35
CA ARG A 68 -9.94 4.52 -20.07
C ARG A 68 -10.32 5.07 -18.71
N LEU A 69 -9.37 5.11 -17.78
CA LEU A 69 -9.52 5.64 -16.43
C LEU A 69 -8.96 7.06 -16.27
N SER A 70 -8.49 7.69 -17.35
CA SER A 70 -7.82 9.01 -17.33
C SER A 70 -8.68 10.16 -16.78
N GLY A 71 -10.00 9.98 -16.73
CA GLY A 71 -10.93 10.92 -16.10
C GLY A 71 -11.05 10.77 -14.58
N CYS A 72 -10.40 9.79 -13.97
CA CYS A 72 -10.37 9.61 -12.51
C CYS A 72 -9.29 10.49 -11.87
N ASP A 73 -9.56 11.00 -10.68
CA ASP A 73 -8.60 11.77 -9.89
C ASP A 73 -7.48 10.86 -9.35
N VAL A 74 -7.80 9.61 -9.02
CA VAL A 74 -6.86 8.61 -8.51
C VAL A 74 -7.08 7.27 -9.20
N ILE A 75 -5.99 6.64 -9.68
CA ILE A 75 -6.02 5.27 -10.20
C ILE A 75 -5.15 4.39 -9.30
N LEU A 76 -5.75 3.33 -8.73
CA LEU A 76 -5.05 2.38 -7.87
C LEU A 76 -4.83 1.05 -8.58
N VAL A 77 -3.57 0.62 -8.68
CA VAL A 77 -3.16 -0.59 -9.39
C VAL A 77 -2.83 -1.71 -8.40
N ASP A 78 -3.68 -2.74 -8.32
CA ASP A 78 -3.41 -3.97 -7.57
C ASP A 78 -2.53 -4.93 -8.38
N THR A 79 -1.55 -5.52 -7.69
CA THR A 79 -0.56 -6.39 -8.31
C THR A 79 -0.56 -7.77 -7.70
N ALA A 80 -0.29 -8.79 -8.51
CA ALA A 80 -0.13 -10.15 -8.02
C ALA A 80 0.96 -10.23 -6.93
N GLY A 81 0.69 -10.99 -5.87
CA GLY A 81 1.72 -11.31 -4.87
C GLY A 81 2.80 -12.20 -5.47
N ARG A 82 4.07 -11.77 -5.41
CA ARG A 82 5.21 -12.55 -5.92
C ARG A 82 6.12 -13.00 -4.80
N SER A 83 6.67 -14.20 -4.92
CA SER A 83 7.71 -14.68 -4.01
C SER A 83 9.02 -13.95 -4.31
N ARG A 84 9.75 -13.51 -3.27
CA ARG A 84 11.11 -12.96 -3.43
C ARG A 84 12.09 -13.92 -4.13
N ARG A 85 11.79 -15.21 -4.14
CA ARG A 85 12.64 -16.25 -4.76
C ARG A 85 12.38 -16.42 -6.25
N ASP A 86 11.31 -15.80 -6.77
CA ASP A 86 10.87 -15.97 -8.14
C ASP A 86 11.28 -14.75 -8.97
N SER A 87 12.53 -14.78 -9.44
CA SER A 87 13.11 -13.67 -10.21
C SER A 87 12.44 -13.45 -11.57
N GLU A 88 11.81 -14.48 -12.14
CA GLU A 88 11.05 -14.36 -13.39
C GLU A 88 9.77 -13.58 -13.17
N ARG A 89 9.00 -13.93 -12.13
CA ARG A 89 7.78 -13.19 -11.79
C ARG A 89 8.04 -11.77 -11.30
N LEU A 90 9.19 -11.51 -10.69
CA LEU A 90 9.60 -10.14 -10.35
C LEU A 90 9.93 -9.32 -11.62
N ARG A 91 10.61 -9.92 -12.61
CA ARG A 91 10.85 -9.27 -13.92
C ARG A 91 9.54 -8.98 -14.66
N GLU A 92 8.60 -9.93 -14.65
CA GLU A 92 7.26 -9.76 -15.21
C GLU A 92 6.53 -8.59 -14.53
N LEU A 93 6.54 -8.51 -13.20
CA LEU A 93 5.97 -7.40 -12.44
C LEU A 93 6.62 -6.05 -12.82
N GLY A 94 7.94 -6.03 -13.03
CA GLY A 94 8.65 -4.85 -13.53
C GLY A 94 8.25 -4.42 -14.94
N ALA A 95 7.72 -5.31 -15.79
CA ALA A 95 7.14 -4.93 -17.07
C ALA A 95 5.80 -4.19 -16.88
N PHE A 96 4.91 -4.71 -16.03
CA PHE A 96 3.66 -4.02 -15.69
C PHE A 96 3.90 -2.64 -15.08
N LEU A 97 4.85 -2.50 -14.15
CA LEU A 97 5.16 -1.20 -13.53
C LEU A 97 5.69 -0.19 -14.54
N ARG A 98 6.52 -0.63 -15.50
CA ARG A 98 7.04 0.26 -16.56
C ARG A 98 5.94 0.76 -17.48
N GLU A 99 5.04 -0.11 -17.91
CA GLU A 99 3.90 0.28 -18.76
C GLU A 99 2.86 1.10 -17.98
N ALA A 100 2.74 0.88 -16.66
CA ALA A 100 1.85 1.67 -15.82
C ALA A 100 2.39 3.10 -15.56
N ASN A 101 3.71 3.27 -15.55
CA ASN A 101 4.41 4.52 -15.25
C ASN A 101 3.76 5.30 -14.07
N PRO A 102 3.67 4.70 -12.87
CA PRO A 102 2.93 5.26 -11.75
C PRO A 102 3.63 6.49 -11.16
N ASP A 103 2.85 7.42 -10.61
CA ASP A 103 3.37 8.56 -9.84
C ASP A 103 4.04 8.12 -8.53
N GLU A 104 3.53 7.04 -7.91
CA GLU A 104 4.07 6.49 -6.67
C GLU A 104 3.90 4.96 -6.60
N THR A 105 4.95 4.25 -6.19
CA THR A 105 4.97 2.79 -6.00
C THR A 105 5.15 2.42 -4.54
N HIS A 106 4.23 1.60 -4.01
CA HIS A 106 4.26 1.16 -2.61
C HIS A 106 4.71 -0.31 -2.45
N LEU A 107 5.75 -0.53 -1.66
CA LEU A 107 6.12 -1.86 -1.18
C LEU A 107 5.31 -2.23 0.06
N VAL A 108 4.35 -3.14 -0.11
CA VAL A 108 3.54 -3.67 1.02
C VAL A 108 4.26 -4.83 1.71
N LEU A 109 4.43 -4.72 3.02
CA LEU A 109 5.08 -5.70 3.91
C LEU A 109 4.21 -5.99 5.14
N SER A 110 4.24 -7.22 5.65
CA SER A 110 3.41 -7.66 6.78
C SER A 110 4.23 -7.67 8.07
N THR A 111 3.79 -6.98 9.12
CA THR A 111 4.47 -6.92 10.43
C THR A 111 4.56 -8.28 11.13
N THR A 112 3.65 -9.20 10.80
CA THR A 112 3.69 -10.60 11.26
C THR A 112 4.80 -11.44 10.63
N SER A 113 5.51 -10.90 9.63
CA SER A 113 6.73 -11.52 9.10
C SER A 113 7.90 -11.19 10.02
N GLY A 114 8.72 -12.17 10.40
CA GLY A 114 9.94 -11.89 11.16
C GLY A 114 10.91 -10.94 10.43
N GLU A 115 11.67 -10.14 11.17
CA GLU A 115 12.54 -9.05 10.66
C GLU A 115 13.41 -9.48 9.47
N ARG A 116 14.09 -10.62 9.59
CA ARG A 116 14.95 -11.14 8.53
C ARG A 116 14.20 -11.45 7.24
N THR A 117 12.95 -11.89 7.33
CA THR A 117 12.11 -12.18 6.17
C THR A 117 11.69 -10.88 5.51
N MET A 118 11.20 -9.93 6.29
CA MET A 118 10.75 -8.63 5.79
C MET A 118 11.87 -7.89 5.04
N LEU A 119 13.09 -7.87 5.59
CA LEU A 119 14.24 -7.23 4.95
C LEU A 119 14.68 -7.94 3.68
N ARG A 120 14.61 -9.27 3.63
CA ARG A 120 14.91 -10.03 2.40
C ARG A 120 13.86 -9.80 1.33
N ASP A 121 12.60 -9.67 1.73
CA ASP A 121 11.54 -9.31 0.79
C ASP A 121 11.77 -7.89 0.27
N ALA A 122 12.08 -6.93 1.13
CA ALA A 122 12.38 -5.57 0.68
C ALA A 122 13.61 -5.47 -0.24
N ASP A 123 14.70 -6.17 0.09
CA ASP A 123 15.90 -6.26 -0.76
C ASP A 123 15.57 -6.85 -2.14
N ALA A 124 14.83 -7.96 -2.21
CA ALA A 124 14.47 -8.58 -3.48
C ALA A 124 13.54 -7.72 -4.35
N PHE A 125 12.66 -6.92 -3.72
CA PHE A 125 11.75 -6.02 -4.41
C PHE A 125 12.38 -4.65 -4.73
N SER A 126 13.57 -4.32 -4.20
CA SER A 126 14.27 -3.05 -4.45
C SER A 126 14.50 -2.77 -5.94
N GLN A 127 14.71 -3.80 -6.75
CA GLN A 127 14.87 -3.70 -8.21
C GLN A 127 13.64 -3.13 -8.93
N LEU A 128 12.49 -3.09 -8.26
CA LEU A 128 11.24 -2.53 -8.79
C LEU A 128 11.04 -1.06 -8.45
N GLY A 129 11.96 -0.45 -7.68
CA GLY A 129 11.96 0.98 -7.41
C GLY A 129 10.75 1.46 -6.62
N ALA A 130 10.47 0.88 -5.46
CA ALA A 130 9.39 1.37 -4.60
C ALA A 130 9.77 2.69 -3.91
N ASP A 131 8.89 3.67 -3.97
CA ASP A 131 9.06 4.99 -3.35
C ASP A 131 8.76 4.96 -1.85
N ARG A 132 7.74 4.19 -1.46
CA ARG A 132 7.24 4.12 -0.08
C ARG A 132 6.93 2.70 0.37
N VAL A 133 6.79 2.52 1.68
CA VAL A 133 6.40 1.26 2.30
C VAL A 133 5.04 1.36 2.97
N VAL A 134 4.22 0.31 2.80
CA VAL A 134 3.03 0.10 3.62
C VAL A 134 3.30 -1.07 4.56
N LEU A 135 3.06 -0.87 5.86
CA LEU A 135 3.13 -1.94 6.84
C LEU A 135 1.74 -2.42 7.23
N THR A 136 1.46 -3.69 7.02
CA THR A 136 0.13 -4.26 7.28
C THR A 136 0.12 -5.16 8.51
N LYS A 137 -1.08 -5.38 9.05
CA LYS A 137 -1.38 -6.28 10.16
C LYS A 137 -0.72 -5.88 11.49
N LEU A 138 -0.68 -4.57 11.78
CA LEU A 138 -0.11 -4.07 13.03
C LEU A 138 -0.83 -4.60 14.27
N ASP A 139 -2.13 -4.87 14.17
CA ASP A 139 -2.99 -5.51 15.17
C ASP A 139 -2.59 -6.95 15.50
N GLU A 140 -1.93 -7.63 14.55
CA GLU A 140 -1.43 -9.00 14.72
C GLU A 140 0.06 -9.03 15.13
N ALA A 141 0.71 -7.87 15.32
CA ALA A 141 2.14 -7.81 15.60
C ALA A 141 2.46 -8.13 17.07
N ASP A 142 3.40 -9.05 17.31
CA ASP A 142 3.94 -9.34 18.65
C ASP A 142 4.68 -8.14 19.28
N GLY A 143 5.08 -7.17 18.46
CA GLY A 143 5.69 -5.92 18.88
C GLY A 143 6.19 -5.08 17.72
N PHE A 144 6.38 -3.78 17.95
CA PHE A 144 6.68 -2.81 16.91
C PHE A 144 8.18 -2.59 16.65
N GLY A 145 9.08 -3.24 17.39
CA GLY A 145 10.53 -3.06 17.22
C GLY A 145 11.04 -3.41 15.80
N ILE A 146 10.36 -4.35 15.12
CA ILE A 146 10.63 -4.70 13.73
C ILE A 146 10.46 -3.51 12.77
N VAL A 147 9.47 -2.66 13.03
CA VAL A 147 9.13 -1.49 12.20
C VAL A 147 10.32 -0.54 12.15
N LEU A 148 10.92 -0.24 13.31
CA LEU A 148 12.07 0.66 13.40
C LEU A 148 13.29 0.12 12.64
N ASN A 149 13.59 -1.18 12.78
CA ASN A 149 14.72 -1.81 12.10
C ASN A 149 14.55 -1.79 10.58
N VAL A 150 13.31 -1.91 10.09
CA VAL A 150 12.99 -1.90 8.67
C VAL A 150 13.09 -0.50 8.10
N ILE A 151 12.50 0.51 8.75
CA ILE A 151 12.62 1.92 8.34
C ILE A 151 14.11 2.31 8.22
N LYS A 152 14.89 2.01 9.27
CA LYS A 152 16.32 2.34 9.32
C LYS A 152 17.13 1.70 8.20
N ARG A 153 16.76 0.50 7.75
CA ARG A 153 17.51 -0.26 6.74
C ARG A 153 17.07 0.03 5.31
N LEU A 154 15.79 0.36 5.11
CA LEU A 154 15.23 0.59 3.78
C LEU A 154 15.36 2.03 3.30
N ASP A 155 15.72 2.96 4.19
CA ASP A 155 15.86 4.40 3.89
C ASP A 155 14.65 4.95 3.09
N THR A 156 13.46 4.45 3.43
CA THR A 156 12.20 4.73 2.75
C THR A 156 11.16 5.18 3.77
N ARG A 157 10.21 5.99 3.29
CA ARG A 157 9.14 6.54 4.11
C ARG A 157 7.99 5.54 4.19
N ILE A 158 7.41 5.37 5.38
CA ILE A 158 6.16 4.64 5.52
C ILE A 158 5.03 5.57 5.06
N SER A 159 4.25 5.12 4.09
CA SER A 159 3.06 5.85 3.64
C SER A 159 1.86 5.56 4.54
N PHE A 160 1.59 4.26 4.76
CA PHE A 160 0.42 3.81 5.50
C PHE A 160 0.76 2.64 6.41
N VAL A 161 -0.05 2.50 7.45
CA VAL A 161 -0.12 1.32 8.29
C VAL A 161 -1.55 0.78 8.31
N THR A 162 -1.73 -0.54 8.39
CA THR A 162 -3.06 -1.13 8.57
C THR A 162 -3.15 -1.85 9.91
N THR A 163 -4.27 -1.66 10.59
CA THR A 163 -4.50 -2.07 11.99
C THR A 163 -5.67 -3.04 12.15
N GLY A 164 -6.07 -3.70 11.07
CA GLY A 164 -7.15 -4.68 11.08
C GLY A 164 -7.70 -4.99 9.69
N GLN A 165 -8.90 -5.57 9.64
CA GLN A 165 -9.51 -6.10 8.42
C GLN A 165 -10.66 -5.24 7.88
N GLU A 166 -11.17 -4.28 8.67
CA GLU A 166 -12.30 -3.45 8.28
C GLU A 166 -11.94 -2.47 7.16
N VAL A 167 -12.85 -2.33 6.21
CA VAL A 167 -12.74 -1.41 5.06
C VAL A 167 -13.89 -0.42 5.17
N PRO A 168 -13.63 0.90 5.17
CA PRO A 168 -12.34 1.57 4.95
C PRO A 168 -11.46 1.77 6.19
N ASP A 169 -11.97 1.51 7.40
CA ASP A 169 -11.49 2.22 8.59
C ASP A 169 -10.11 1.79 9.13
N ASP A 170 -9.71 0.54 8.94
CA ASP A 170 -8.46 0.00 9.52
C ASP A 170 -7.19 0.36 8.71
N ILE A 171 -7.04 1.61 8.30
CA ILE A 171 -5.84 2.17 7.65
C ILE A 171 -5.54 3.57 8.18
N GLU A 172 -4.27 3.85 8.40
CA GLU A 172 -3.80 5.13 8.92
C GLU A 172 -2.53 5.57 8.20
N GLN A 173 -2.23 6.88 8.23
CA GLN A 173 -0.96 7.39 7.72
C GLN A 173 0.22 6.95 8.60
N GLY A 174 1.31 6.52 7.95
CA GLY A 174 2.53 6.02 8.59
C GLY A 174 3.52 7.11 9.01
N GLY A 175 3.05 8.30 9.39
CA GLY A 175 3.91 9.43 9.75
C GLY A 175 4.82 9.14 10.96
N ALA A 176 5.95 9.84 11.05
CA ALA A 176 6.96 9.62 12.10
C ALA A 176 6.36 9.64 13.52
N ASP A 177 5.45 10.59 13.79
CA ASP A 177 4.75 10.71 15.07
C ASP A 177 3.90 9.48 15.38
N ARG A 178 3.20 8.92 14.39
CA ARG A 178 2.38 7.72 14.57
C ARG A 178 3.25 6.51 14.86
N ILE A 179 4.35 6.34 14.11
CA ILE A 179 5.30 5.26 14.34
C ILE A 179 5.94 5.38 15.72
N ALA A 180 6.33 6.59 16.15
CA ALA A 180 6.89 6.83 17.47
C ALA A 180 5.89 6.46 18.58
N ARG A 181 4.62 6.85 18.44
CA ARG A 181 3.55 6.48 19.38
C ARG A 181 3.35 4.97 19.49
N LEU A 182 3.31 4.27 18.36
CA LEU A 182 3.23 2.81 18.32
C LEU A 182 4.41 2.17 19.06
N LEU A 183 5.64 2.67 18.85
CA LEU A 183 6.84 2.17 19.53
C LEU A 183 6.84 2.45 21.04
N LEU A 184 6.29 3.58 21.47
CA LEU A 184 6.23 3.99 22.86
C LEU A 184 5.01 3.45 23.61
N GLY A 185 4.09 2.73 22.93
CA GLY A 185 2.86 2.21 23.52
C GLY A 185 1.87 3.31 23.94
N HIS A 186 1.90 4.47 23.28
CA HIS A 186 0.97 5.56 23.55
C HIS A 186 -0.13 5.56 22.49
N GLU A 187 -1.35 5.22 22.88
CA GLU A 187 -2.54 5.48 22.07
C GLU A 187 -3.04 6.91 22.32
N PRO A 188 -3.58 7.60 21.31
CA PRO A 188 -4.23 8.90 21.51
C PRO A 188 -5.33 8.77 22.56
N ALA A 189 -5.44 9.75 23.45
CA ALA A 189 -6.35 9.66 24.59
C ALA A 189 -7.83 9.74 24.18
N ASP A 190 -8.12 10.33 23.02
CA ASP A 190 -9.45 10.44 22.41
C ASP A 190 -9.43 10.61 20.88
N GLU A 191 -10.61 10.49 20.26
CA GLU A 191 -10.85 10.65 18.80
C GLU A 191 -10.49 12.06 18.30
N ALA A 192 -10.66 13.10 19.12
CA ALA A 192 -10.36 14.47 18.74
C ALA A 192 -8.84 14.73 18.64
N GLU A 193 -8.03 14.05 19.45
CA GLU A 193 -6.58 14.01 19.32
C GLU A 193 -6.15 13.23 18.08
N ALA A 194 -6.82 12.12 17.77
CA ALA A 194 -6.55 11.31 16.58
C ALA A 194 -6.82 12.09 15.27
N ASP A 195 -7.95 12.78 15.16
CA ASP A 195 -8.34 13.55 13.97
C ASP A 195 -7.40 14.73 13.69
N ARG A 196 -7.04 15.51 14.71
CA ARG A 196 -6.08 16.64 14.57
C ARG A 196 -4.71 16.19 14.07
N LEU A 197 -4.32 14.96 14.40
CA LEU A 197 -3.03 14.38 13.99
C LEU A 197 -3.09 13.80 12.57
N ALA A 198 -4.26 13.30 12.14
CA ALA A 198 -4.49 12.80 10.79
C ALA A 198 -4.60 13.93 9.74
N GLU A 199 -5.04 15.13 10.14
CA GLU A 199 -5.20 16.31 9.28
C GLU A 199 -3.91 17.08 8.96
N ARG A 200 -2.72 16.64 9.44
CA ARG A 200 -1.46 17.33 9.13
C ARG A 200 -1.15 17.25 7.62
N PRO A 201 -0.89 18.37 6.92
CA PRO A 201 -0.67 18.36 5.48
C PRO A 201 0.58 17.57 5.06
N LEU A 202 0.51 16.96 3.88
CA LEU A 202 1.57 16.20 3.19
C LEU A 202 2.94 16.92 3.06
N ALA A 203 3.00 18.23 3.28
CA ALA A 203 4.18 19.07 3.01
C ALA A 203 5.15 19.24 4.20
N ASP A 204 4.74 18.95 5.44
CA ASP A 204 5.56 19.26 6.63
C ASP A 204 6.38 18.06 7.16
N ALA A 205 6.58 17.03 6.34
CA ALA A 205 7.46 15.89 6.66
C ALA A 205 8.94 16.13 6.27
N ASP A 206 9.32 17.39 6.04
CA ASP A 206 10.72 17.79 6.00
C ASP A 206 11.22 17.89 7.44
N CYS A 207 11.96 16.87 7.87
CA CYS A 207 12.92 17.00 8.96
C CYS A 207 14.01 17.98 8.52
N GLU A 208 13.73 19.28 8.54
CA GLU A 208 14.77 20.27 8.78
C GLU A 208 15.37 19.99 10.16
N GLY A 209 16.62 19.54 10.19
CA GLY A 209 17.42 19.48 11.42
C GLY A 209 18.00 18.12 11.75
N VAL A 210 18.94 17.64 10.92
CA VAL A 210 20.08 16.89 11.45
C VAL A 210 21.24 17.88 11.54
N ALA A 211 21.48 18.37 12.75
CA ALA A 211 22.75 18.95 13.18
C ALA A 211 23.33 18.05 14.28
#